data_AF-A0A8T2KB34-F1
#
_entry.id   AF-A0A8T2KB34-F1
#
_cell.length_a   1.000
_cell.length_b   1.000
_cell.length_c   1.000
_cell.angle_alpha   90.00
_cell.angle_beta   90.00
_cell.angle_gamma   90.00
#
_symmetry.space_group_name_H-M   'P 1'
#
loop_
_entity.id
_entity.type
_entity.pdbx_description
1 polymer ?
#
loop_
_entity_poly.entity_id
_entity_poly.type
_entity_poly.pdbx_seq_one_letter_code
_entity_poly.pdbx_strand_id
1 'polypeptide(L)'
;VHCLVLDMADGAFDDQYIGCTEQMGYRTLALLEAEMESDPIFRGSWEKAAWEFRKRRFNSSLPLLPQGFQEEHGIALLVYTDKNYPSPDNSFPSLFNKLMRTSVSSLEDYQQNFPYKALHYYLTTALHLFQPECRVVYRGIRDVHFEPPRETKANIRFGQFTSSSFSQATAKGFGQDSFFHITTCYGVNIGLLSTDRTENEILIPGEEMFQVSMYRVEGHQFVLNSTKRRCHHYNCALLGGNKDQSKAISVCD
;
A
#
# COMPACT_ATOMS: atom_id res chain seq x y z
N VAL A 1 5.64 -20.04 11.30
CA VAL A 1 5.88 -19.69 9.88
C VAL A 1 4.59 -19.94 9.11
N HIS A 2 4.01 -18.90 8.53
CA HIS A 2 2.85 -19.00 7.63
C HIS A 2 3.34 -19.08 6.18
N CYS A 3 2.79 -20.00 5.39
CA CYS A 3 3.09 -20.13 3.96
C CYS A 3 2.01 -19.44 3.12
N LEU A 4 2.41 -18.65 2.12
CA LEU A 4 1.50 -17.95 1.21
C LEU A 4 1.99 -18.11 -0.23
N VAL A 5 1.11 -18.49 -1.16
CA VAL A 5 1.46 -18.56 -2.58
C VAL A 5 1.36 -17.16 -3.18
N LEU A 6 2.35 -16.75 -3.99
CA LEU A 6 2.25 -15.52 -4.76
C LEU A 6 1.23 -15.68 -5.89
N ASP A 7 0.29 -14.74 -5.98
CA ASP A 7 -0.79 -14.72 -6.97
C ASP A 7 -1.15 -13.29 -7.40
N MET A 8 -2.29 -13.12 -8.08
CA MET A 8 -2.78 -11.82 -8.57
C MET A 8 -3.52 -10.99 -7.50
N ALA A 9 -3.61 -11.49 -6.27
CA ALA A 9 -4.28 -10.87 -5.13
C ALA A 9 -5.74 -10.48 -5.43
N ASP A 10 -6.51 -11.39 -6.02
CA ASP A 10 -7.89 -11.11 -6.50
C ASP A 10 -8.88 -10.73 -5.38
N GLY A 11 -8.58 -11.07 -4.13
CA GLY A 11 -9.37 -10.68 -2.95
C GLY A 11 -8.98 -9.34 -2.33
N ALA A 12 -8.12 -8.57 -2.99
CA ALA A 12 -7.60 -7.32 -2.43
C ALA A 12 -8.53 -6.13 -2.66
N PHE A 13 -8.53 -5.20 -1.71
CA PHE A 13 -9.06 -3.85 -1.91
C PHE A 13 -8.05 -3.03 -2.74
N ASP A 14 -8.37 -2.73 -3.99
CA ASP A 14 -7.41 -2.16 -4.95
C ASP A 14 -7.98 -0.99 -5.78
N ASP A 15 -8.86 -0.18 -5.19
CA ASP A 15 -9.49 0.96 -5.89
C ASP A 15 -8.48 2.03 -6.30
N GLN A 16 -8.38 2.33 -7.60
CA GLN A 16 -7.43 3.34 -8.10
C GLN A 16 -8.00 4.75 -8.21
N TYR A 17 -9.32 4.93 -8.04
CA TYR A 17 -9.99 6.23 -8.13
C TYR A 17 -9.74 7.00 -9.46
N ILE A 18 -9.50 6.27 -10.55
CA ILE A 18 -9.23 6.82 -11.88
C ILE A 18 -10.48 7.53 -12.38
N GLY A 19 -10.34 8.81 -12.72
CA GLY A 19 -11.43 9.62 -13.24
C GLY A 19 -12.45 10.08 -12.19
N CYS A 20 -12.23 9.76 -10.90
CA CYS A 20 -13.14 10.16 -9.82
C CYS A 20 -12.47 10.72 -8.57
N THR A 21 -11.17 11.07 -8.64
CA THR A 21 -10.41 11.59 -7.50
C THR A 21 -11.10 12.80 -6.86
N GLU A 22 -11.60 13.74 -7.65
CA GLU A 22 -12.29 14.93 -7.13
C GLU A 22 -13.60 14.57 -6.40
N GLN A 23 -14.46 13.75 -7.02
CA GLN A 23 -15.74 13.36 -6.41
C GLN A 23 -15.54 12.50 -5.16
N MET A 24 -14.53 11.61 -5.17
CA MET A 24 -14.16 10.83 -4.01
C MET A 24 -13.61 11.72 -2.90
N GLY A 25 -12.78 12.72 -3.21
CA GLY A 25 -12.24 13.67 -2.23
C GLY A 25 -13.32 14.33 -1.37
N TYR A 26 -14.47 14.71 -1.96
CA TYR A 26 -15.60 15.25 -1.20
C TYR A 26 -16.23 14.25 -0.22
N ARG A 27 -16.27 12.95 -0.57
CA ARG A 27 -16.79 11.90 0.32
C ARG A 27 -15.79 11.48 1.38
N THR A 28 -14.51 11.53 1.06
CA THR A 28 -13.43 11.06 1.92
C THR A 28 -13.41 11.79 3.27
N LEU A 29 -13.79 13.07 3.34
CA LEU A 29 -13.86 13.81 4.61
C LEU A 29 -14.82 13.14 5.62
N ALA A 30 -16.08 12.91 5.22
CA ALA A 30 -17.07 12.26 6.07
C ALA A 30 -16.71 10.80 6.39
N LEU A 31 -16.07 10.10 5.43
CA LEU A 31 -15.56 8.75 5.68
C LEU A 31 -14.48 8.76 6.75
N LEU A 32 -13.48 9.64 6.64
CA LEU A 32 -12.39 9.74 7.60
C LEU A 32 -12.91 10.03 9.02
N GLU A 33 -13.86 10.95 9.15
CA GLU A 33 -14.52 11.25 10.44
C GLU A 33 -15.19 10.00 11.02
N ALA A 34 -16.00 9.30 10.24
CA ALA A 34 -16.67 8.07 10.66
C ALA A 34 -15.68 6.95 11.01
N GLU A 35 -14.60 6.80 10.25
CA GLU A 35 -13.54 5.81 10.50
C GLU A 35 -12.85 6.09 11.83
N MET A 36 -12.48 7.35 12.11
CA MET A 36 -11.91 7.77 13.39
C MET A 36 -12.90 7.66 14.55
N GLU A 37 -14.21 7.81 14.33
CA GLU A 37 -15.24 7.55 15.34
C GLU A 37 -15.39 6.07 15.68
N SER A 38 -15.29 5.21 14.68
CA SER A 38 -15.44 3.77 14.85
C SER A 38 -14.22 3.10 15.49
N ASP A 39 -13.02 3.66 15.31
CA ASP A 39 -11.75 3.07 15.74
C ASP A 39 -10.86 4.08 16.49
N PRO A 40 -10.83 4.02 17.84
CA PRO A 40 -9.99 4.88 18.66
C PRO A 40 -8.47 4.72 18.41
N ILE A 41 -8.01 3.54 17.99
CA ILE A 41 -6.60 3.29 17.68
C ILE A 41 -6.25 4.02 16.37
N PHE A 42 -7.12 3.91 15.36
CA PHE A 42 -6.94 4.65 14.12
C PHE A 42 -6.99 6.17 14.36
N ARG A 43 -7.95 6.66 15.15
CA ARG A 43 -8.02 8.08 15.55
C ARG A 43 -6.72 8.56 16.20
N GLY A 44 -6.21 7.84 17.20
CA GLY A 44 -4.97 8.21 17.87
C GLY A 44 -3.76 8.22 16.92
N SER A 45 -3.71 7.26 15.99
CA SER A 45 -2.68 7.22 14.93
C SER A 45 -2.76 8.44 14.03
N TRP A 46 -3.97 8.79 13.57
CA TRP A 46 -4.23 9.91 12.68
C TRP A 46 -3.91 11.26 13.35
N GLU A 47 -4.38 11.49 14.58
CA GLU A 47 -4.13 12.74 15.31
C GLU A 47 -2.64 12.95 15.61
N LYS A 48 -1.93 11.88 16.00
CA LYS A 48 -0.47 11.91 16.18
C LYS A 48 0.24 12.25 14.86
N ALA A 49 -0.11 11.57 13.78
CA ALA A 49 0.44 11.82 12.45
C ALA A 49 0.15 13.25 11.96
N ALA A 50 -1.06 13.77 12.22
CA ALA A 50 -1.45 15.14 11.91
C ALA A 50 -0.57 16.16 12.64
N TRP A 51 -0.36 15.96 13.94
CA TRP A 51 0.54 16.81 14.72
C TRP A 51 1.97 16.79 14.18
N GLU A 52 2.52 15.60 13.93
CA GLU A 52 3.88 15.45 13.41
C GLU A 52 4.04 16.08 12.02
N PHE A 53 3.07 15.87 11.12
CA PHE A 53 3.11 16.45 9.77
C PHE A 53 3.11 17.98 9.83
N ARG A 54 2.20 18.57 10.61
CA ARG A 54 2.10 20.04 10.80
C ARG A 54 3.37 20.61 11.41
N LYS A 55 3.96 19.92 12.40
CA LYS A 55 5.24 20.30 13.00
C LYS A 55 6.37 20.27 11.97
N ARG A 56 6.48 19.20 11.17
CA ARG A 56 7.49 19.11 10.09
C ARG A 56 7.30 20.21 9.06
N ARG A 57 6.05 20.55 8.71
CA ARG A 57 5.71 21.65 7.81
C ARG A 57 6.14 23.01 8.38
N PHE A 58 5.77 23.30 9.63
CA PHE A 58 6.14 24.54 10.32
C PHE A 58 7.66 24.72 10.41
N ASN A 59 8.38 23.63 10.72
CA ASN A 59 9.85 23.64 10.80
C ASN A 59 10.55 23.53 9.43
N SER A 60 9.84 23.68 8.30
CA SER A 60 10.40 23.55 6.94
C SER A 60 11.22 22.27 6.73
N SER A 61 10.81 21.18 7.40
CA SER A 61 11.49 19.88 7.41
C SER A 61 10.83 18.86 6.46
N LEU A 62 9.86 19.30 5.66
CA LEU A 62 9.24 18.51 4.59
C LEU A 62 9.99 18.71 3.27
N PRO A 63 10.03 17.70 2.38
CA PRO A 63 10.54 17.88 1.03
C PRO A 63 9.63 18.79 0.19
N LEU A 64 10.08 19.14 -1.01
CA LEU A 64 9.18 19.72 -2.01
C LEU A 64 8.08 18.69 -2.35
N LEU A 65 6.83 19.08 -2.16
CA LEU A 65 5.67 18.24 -2.42
C LEU A 65 5.10 18.53 -3.82
N PRO A 66 4.59 17.51 -4.53
CA PRO A 66 4.01 17.70 -5.86
C PRO A 66 2.74 18.56 -5.80
N GLN A 67 2.37 19.14 -6.95
CA GLN A 67 1.12 19.88 -7.08
C GLN A 67 -0.06 18.97 -6.75
N GLY A 68 -1.04 19.48 -5.99
CA GLY A 68 -2.20 18.70 -5.54
C GLY A 68 -1.98 17.91 -4.26
N PHE A 69 -0.76 17.90 -3.70
CA PHE A 69 -0.48 17.24 -2.44
C PHE A 69 -1.10 18.01 -1.26
N GLN A 70 -2.24 17.50 -0.78
CA GLN A 70 -2.93 17.94 0.44
C GLN A 70 -2.27 17.45 1.73
N GLU A 71 -2.66 18.03 2.86
CA GLU A 71 -2.13 17.67 4.18
C GLU A 71 -2.42 16.21 4.54
N GLU A 72 -3.63 15.76 4.24
CA GLU A 72 -4.18 14.43 4.52
C GLU A 72 -3.38 13.33 3.84
N HIS A 73 -2.82 13.58 2.65
CA HIS A 73 -1.88 12.66 1.99
C HIS A 73 -0.63 12.42 2.86
N GLY A 74 -0.07 13.50 3.42
CA GLY A 74 1.10 13.43 4.28
C GLY A 74 0.81 12.76 5.61
N ILE A 75 -0.36 13.02 6.18
CA ILE A 75 -0.84 12.35 7.40
C ILE A 75 -1.01 10.85 7.15
N ALA A 76 -1.68 10.47 6.07
CA ALA A 76 -1.90 9.08 5.70
C ALA A 76 -0.57 8.31 5.54
N LEU A 77 0.44 8.91 4.91
CA LEU A 77 1.78 8.33 4.80
C LEU A 77 2.45 8.13 6.18
N LEU A 78 2.31 9.08 7.09
CA LEU A 78 2.84 8.93 8.45
C LEU A 78 2.10 7.83 9.23
N VAL A 79 0.78 7.75 9.13
CA VAL A 79 -0.01 6.66 9.73
C VAL A 79 0.46 5.31 9.20
N TYR A 80 0.63 5.18 7.88
CA TYR A 80 1.05 3.93 7.25
C TYR A 80 2.50 3.52 7.60
N THR A 81 3.34 4.44 8.05
CA THR A 81 4.75 4.16 8.37
C THR A 81 5.04 4.09 9.87
N ASP A 82 4.06 4.40 10.73
CA ASP A 82 4.22 4.32 12.18
C ASP A 82 4.06 2.87 12.68
N LYS A 83 5.19 2.17 12.78
CA LYS A 83 5.24 0.78 13.26
C LYS A 83 5.11 0.65 14.77
N ASN A 84 5.16 1.77 15.51
CA ASN A 84 5.24 1.76 16.96
C ASN A 84 3.89 1.97 17.64
N TYR A 85 2.82 2.18 16.87
CA TYR A 85 1.49 2.46 17.39
C TYR A 85 0.47 1.38 16.99
N PRO A 86 -0.36 0.89 17.93
CA PRO A 86 -0.28 1.10 19.39
C PRO A 86 0.83 0.27 20.05
N SER A 87 1.37 -0.76 19.38
CA SER A 87 2.52 -1.54 19.84
C SER A 87 3.33 -2.10 18.65
N PRO A 88 4.62 -2.47 18.85
CA PRO A 88 5.46 -3.06 17.80
C PRO A 88 4.93 -4.37 17.22
N ASP A 89 4.29 -5.20 18.05
CA ASP A 89 3.79 -6.52 17.68
C ASP A 89 2.41 -6.48 17.00
N ASN A 90 1.73 -5.33 17.01
CA ASN A 90 0.42 -5.14 16.39
C ASN A 90 0.28 -3.73 15.82
N SER A 91 1.20 -3.38 14.93
CA SER A 91 1.22 -2.05 14.34
C SER A 91 0.04 -1.83 13.39
N PHE A 92 -0.51 -0.62 13.38
CA PHE A 92 -1.62 -0.26 12.50
C PHE A 92 -1.35 -0.56 11.00
N PRO A 93 -0.14 -0.31 10.44
CA PRO A 93 0.17 -0.68 9.06
C PRO A 93 0.03 -2.18 8.77
N SER A 94 0.35 -3.04 9.75
CA SER A 94 0.22 -4.49 9.61
C SER A 94 -1.25 -4.91 9.59
N LEU A 95 -2.08 -4.31 10.44
CA LEU A 95 -3.54 -4.50 10.45
C LEU A 95 -4.17 -4.03 9.14
N PHE A 96 -3.86 -2.81 8.70
CA PHE A 96 -4.37 -2.22 7.48
C PHE A 96 -4.05 -3.08 6.26
N ASN A 97 -2.79 -3.47 6.10
CA ASN A 97 -2.34 -4.36 5.02
C ASN A 97 -3.01 -5.74 5.08
N LYS A 98 -3.23 -6.29 6.28
CA LYS A 98 -3.97 -7.55 6.44
C LYS A 98 -5.40 -7.42 5.93
N LEU A 99 -6.11 -6.37 6.33
CA LEU A 99 -7.48 -6.12 5.89
C LEU A 99 -7.56 -5.89 4.38
N MET A 100 -6.63 -5.14 3.81
CA MET A 100 -6.56 -4.97 2.35
C MET A 100 -6.48 -6.31 1.61
N ARG A 101 -5.76 -7.31 2.13
CA ARG A 101 -5.64 -8.64 1.52
C ARG A 101 -6.87 -9.54 1.71
N THR A 102 -7.64 -9.36 2.77
CA THR A 102 -8.64 -10.36 3.21
C THR A 102 -10.08 -9.87 3.22
N SER A 103 -10.32 -8.56 3.09
CA SER A 103 -11.63 -7.97 3.37
C SER A 103 -12.60 -8.00 2.20
N VAL A 104 -12.21 -8.45 1.01
CA VAL A 104 -13.04 -8.23 -0.19
C VAL A 104 -13.25 -9.52 -0.99
N SER A 105 -14.49 -10.00 -1.00
CA SER A 105 -14.94 -11.06 -1.91
C SER A 105 -15.97 -10.58 -2.94
N SER A 106 -16.55 -9.39 -2.72
CA SER A 106 -17.56 -8.75 -3.56
C SER A 106 -17.56 -7.22 -3.39
N LEU A 107 -18.24 -6.50 -4.28
CA LEU A 107 -18.44 -5.05 -4.13
C LEU A 107 -19.24 -4.70 -2.87
N GLU A 108 -20.19 -5.54 -2.47
CA GLU A 108 -20.95 -5.35 -1.23
C GLU A 108 -20.02 -5.50 -0.01
N ASP A 109 -19.18 -6.54 0.02
CA ASP A 109 -18.19 -6.70 1.08
C ASP A 109 -17.20 -5.54 1.12
N TYR A 110 -16.75 -5.07 -0.06
CA TYR A 110 -15.91 -3.89 -0.18
C TYR A 110 -16.56 -2.68 0.52
N GLN A 111 -17.85 -2.45 0.27
CA GLN A 111 -18.56 -1.28 0.80
C GLN A 111 -18.86 -1.42 2.29
N GLN A 112 -19.22 -2.61 2.76
CA GLN A 112 -19.67 -2.83 4.13
C GLN A 112 -18.52 -3.17 5.09
N ASN A 113 -17.51 -3.94 4.65
CA ASN A 113 -16.60 -4.64 5.55
C ASN A 113 -15.15 -4.09 5.55
N PHE A 114 -14.74 -3.28 4.57
CA PHE A 114 -13.42 -2.64 4.62
C PHE A 114 -13.49 -1.31 5.41
N PRO A 115 -12.83 -1.18 6.58
CA PRO A 115 -13.09 -0.07 7.50
C PRO A 115 -12.23 1.18 7.26
N TYR A 116 -11.26 1.15 6.33
CA TYR A 116 -10.28 2.23 6.17
C TYR A 116 -10.25 2.79 4.74
N LYS A 117 -11.43 3.10 4.21
CA LYS A 117 -11.66 3.59 2.85
C LYS A 117 -11.02 4.97 2.63
N ALA A 118 -11.11 5.86 3.62
CA ALA A 118 -10.53 7.19 3.51
C ALA A 118 -9.00 7.15 3.56
N LEU A 119 -8.45 6.34 4.47
CA LEU A 119 -7.00 6.12 4.51
C LEU A 119 -6.48 5.54 3.19
N HIS A 120 -7.16 4.51 2.66
CA HIS A 120 -6.79 3.93 1.37
C HIS A 120 -6.81 4.97 0.25
N TYR A 121 -7.86 5.78 0.19
CA TYR A 121 -7.98 6.87 -0.77
C TYR A 121 -6.76 7.81 -0.68
N TYR A 122 -6.46 8.34 0.50
CA TYR A 122 -5.36 9.29 0.65
C TYR A 122 -4.00 8.65 0.37
N LEU A 123 -3.76 7.38 0.71
CA LEU A 123 -2.52 6.71 0.34
C LEU A 123 -2.40 6.56 -1.18
N THR A 124 -3.45 6.08 -1.84
CA THR A 124 -3.49 5.84 -3.29
C THR A 124 -3.28 7.13 -4.05
N THR A 125 -4.05 8.17 -3.73
CA THR A 125 -3.95 9.46 -4.42
C THR A 125 -2.64 10.17 -4.11
N ALA A 126 -2.07 9.99 -2.91
CA ALA A 126 -0.75 10.53 -2.61
C ALA A 126 0.30 9.97 -3.58
N LEU A 127 0.32 8.64 -3.79
CA LEU A 127 1.30 8.00 -4.67
C LEU A 127 1.11 8.42 -6.14
N HIS A 128 -0.13 8.57 -6.59
CA HIS A 128 -0.43 9.04 -7.96
C HIS A 128 0.10 10.44 -8.28
N LEU A 129 0.35 11.29 -7.28
CA LEU A 129 0.90 12.64 -7.51
C LEU A 129 2.41 12.64 -7.81
N PHE A 130 3.11 11.55 -7.52
CA PHE A 130 4.54 11.45 -7.79
C PHE A 130 4.80 10.91 -9.19
N GLN A 131 5.88 11.40 -9.81
CA GLN A 131 6.29 10.92 -11.13
C GLN A 131 6.77 9.46 -11.04
N PRO A 132 6.29 8.57 -11.92
CA PRO A 132 6.75 7.19 -11.95
C PRO A 132 8.20 7.12 -12.43
N GLU A 133 9.02 6.35 -11.70
CA GLU A 133 10.40 6.09 -12.08
C GLU A 133 10.76 4.67 -11.63
N CYS A 134 11.26 3.88 -12.58
CA CYS A 134 11.68 2.51 -12.34
C CYS A 134 12.95 2.46 -11.48
N ARG A 135 12.90 1.68 -10.40
CA ARG A 135 13.97 1.57 -9.41
C ARG A 135 14.05 0.17 -8.83
N VAL A 136 15.25 -0.22 -8.41
CA VAL A 136 15.47 -1.48 -7.70
C VAL A 136 15.38 -1.22 -6.20
N VAL A 137 14.57 -2.03 -5.52
CA VAL A 137 14.31 -1.97 -4.09
C VAL A 137 14.29 -3.37 -3.49
N TYR A 138 14.35 -3.42 -2.16
CA TYR A 138 14.46 -4.65 -1.41
C TYR A 138 13.38 -4.71 -0.34
N ARG A 139 12.81 -5.90 -0.13
CA ARG A 139 11.85 -6.16 0.94
C ARG A 139 12.18 -7.48 1.61
N GLY A 140 12.50 -7.41 2.89
CA GLY A 140 12.66 -8.58 3.75
C GLY A 140 11.41 -8.81 4.57
N ILE A 141 11.05 -10.08 4.76
CA ILE A 141 9.86 -10.49 5.51
C ILE A 141 10.28 -11.55 6.54
N ARG A 142 9.76 -11.41 7.75
CA ARG A 142 9.88 -12.38 8.85
C ARG A 142 8.56 -13.14 9.00
N ASP A 143 8.63 -14.37 9.47
CA ASP A 143 7.53 -15.26 9.87
C ASP A 143 6.59 -15.70 8.73
N VAL A 144 6.79 -15.19 7.51
CA VAL A 144 6.03 -15.54 6.31
C VAL A 144 6.96 -16.08 5.23
N HIS A 145 6.62 -17.26 4.73
CA HIS A 145 7.32 -17.94 3.66
C HIS A 145 6.47 -17.91 2.38
N PHE A 146 6.90 -17.15 1.38
CA PHE A 146 6.18 -17.09 0.11
C PHE A 146 6.53 -18.28 -0.79
N GLU A 147 5.56 -18.87 -1.46
CA GLU A 147 5.80 -19.85 -2.51
C GLU A 147 5.69 -19.17 -3.88
N PRO A 148 6.50 -19.57 -4.88
CA PRO A 148 6.36 -19.04 -6.23
C PRO A 148 4.97 -19.35 -6.80
N PRO A 149 4.52 -18.58 -7.81
CA PRO A 149 3.26 -18.87 -8.49
C PRO A 149 3.24 -20.28 -9.06
N ARG A 150 2.05 -20.90 -9.06
CA ARG A 150 1.86 -22.26 -9.57
C ARG A 150 2.20 -22.38 -11.06
N GLU A 151 1.93 -21.33 -11.82
CA GLU A 151 2.19 -21.28 -13.25
C GLU A 151 3.52 -20.57 -13.55
N THR A 152 4.29 -21.14 -14.47
CA THR A 152 5.55 -20.55 -14.91
C THR A 152 5.27 -19.24 -15.65
N LYS A 153 6.03 -18.18 -15.32
CA LYS A 153 5.88 -16.83 -15.88
C LYS A 153 4.57 -16.12 -15.53
N ALA A 154 3.83 -16.60 -14.53
CA ALA A 154 2.66 -15.89 -14.03
C ALA A 154 3.02 -14.49 -13.55
N ASN A 155 2.09 -13.56 -13.77
CA ASN A 155 2.13 -12.26 -13.12
C ASN A 155 1.61 -12.41 -11.70
N ILE A 156 2.11 -11.54 -10.83
CA ILE A 156 1.68 -11.44 -9.44
C ILE A 156 1.42 -9.98 -9.11
N ARG A 157 0.62 -9.76 -8.08
CA ARG A 157 0.43 -8.47 -7.42
C ARG A 157 0.54 -8.67 -5.93
N PHE A 158 0.88 -7.61 -5.21
CA PHE A 158 0.79 -7.66 -3.75
C PHE A 158 -0.64 -7.41 -3.25
N GLY A 159 -1.46 -6.67 -4.00
CA GLY A 159 -2.84 -6.33 -3.65
C GLY A 159 -2.96 -5.30 -2.51
N GLN A 160 -1.98 -5.26 -1.62
CA GLN A 160 -1.81 -4.26 -0.57
C GLN A 160 -0.65 -3.31 -0.89
N PHE A 161 -0.62 -2.17 -0.20
CA PHE A 161 0.58 -1.36 -0.16
C PHE A 161 1.78 -2.17 0.35
N THR A 162 2.93 -1.95 -0.26
CA THR A 162 4.12 -2.76 -0.02
C THR A 162 5.31 -1.86 0.28
N SER A 163 5.68 -1.77 1.57
CA SER A 163 6.90 -1.09 1.99
C SER A 163 8.13 -1.85 1.53
N SER A 164 9.11 -1.12 1.01
CA SER A 164 10.40 -1.63 0.59
C SER A 164 11.47 -0.57 0.88
N SER A 165 12.74 -0.90 0.67
CA SER A 165 13.86 0.02 0.91
C SER A 165 14.83 0.00 -0.25
N PHE A 166 15.47 1.13 -0.54
CA PHE A 166 16.67 1.15 -1.39
C PHE A 166 17.85 0.40 -0.77
N SER A 167 17.89 0.29 0.56
CA SER A 167 18.95 -0.36 1.29
C SER A 167 18.63 -1.84 1.51
N GLN A 168 19.41 -2.71 0.87
CA GLN A 168 19.31 -4.15 1.09
C GLN A 168 19.56 -4.51 2.57
N ALA A 169 20.48 -3.80 3.24
CA ALA A 169 20.78 -4.01 4.66
C ALA A 169 19.57 -3.68 5.55
N THR A 170 18.90 -2.55 5.28
CA THR A 170 17.67 -2.16 5.98
C THR A 170 16.58 -3.20 5.74
N ALA A 171 16.38 -3.63 4.49
CA ALA A 171 15.40 -4.66 4.15
C ALA A 171 15.64 -5.98 4.90
N LYS A 172 16.90 -6.44 5.02
CA LYS A 172 17.26 -7.65 5.77
C LYS A 172 16.95 -7.54 7.26
N GLY A 173 16.98 -6.33 7.82
CA GLY A 173 16.57 -6.07 9.21
C GLY A 173 15.11 -6.42 9.50
N PHE A 174 14.23 -6.30 8.49
CA PHE A 174 12.82 -6.68 8.61
C PHE A 174 12.58 -8.20 8.53
N GLY A 175 13.54 -8.96 8.01
CA GLY A 175 13.46 -10.42 7.94
C GLY A 175 14.10 -10.98 6.67
N GLN A 176 14.34 -12.28 6.68
CA GLN A 176 14.95 -13.01 5.57
C GLN A 176 14.25 -14.36 5.31
N ASP A 177 13.11 -14.63 5.97
CA ASP A 177 12.33 -15.85 5.73
C ASP A 177 11.72 -15.86 4.35
N SER A 178 11.43 -14.66 3.80
CA SER A 178 11.32 -14.37 2.37
C SER A 178 11.98 -13.04 2.05
N PHE A 179 12.79 -13.02 0.99
CA PHE A 179 13.50 -11.81 0.58
C PHE A 179 13.23 -11.49 -0.89
N PHE A 180 12.78 -10.27 -1.16
CA PHE A 180 12.41 -9.81 -2.49
C PHE A 180 13.40 -8.76 -2.99
N HIS A 181 13.93 -8.99 -4.19
CA HIS A 181 14.55 -8.00 -5.05
C HIS A 181 13.49 -7.55 -6.05
N ILE A 182 13.11 -6.27 -6.01
CA ILE A 182 11.96 -5.77 -6.77
C ILE A 182 12.42 -4.63 -7.66
N THR A 183 12.22 -4.74 -8.96
CA THR A 183 12.24 -3.59 -9.87
C THR A 183 10.81 -3.05 -9.94
N THR A 184 10.53 -1.93 -9.27
CA THR A 184 9.21 -1.25 -9.26
C THR A 184 9.27 0.00 -10.12
N CYS A 185 8.20 0.29 -10.87
CA CYS A 185 8.05 1.50 -11.67
C CYS A 185 6.98 2.45 -11.16
N TYR A 186 6.17 2.01 -10.18
CA TYR A 186 5.16 2.83 -9.52
C TYR A 186 5.47 3.10 -8.03
N GLY A 187 6.55 2.52 -7.50
CA GLY A 187 7.02 2.75 -6.15
C GLY A 187 7.54 4.17 -5.94
N VAL A 188 7.04 4.83 -4.90
CA VAL A 188 7.37 6.23 -4.58
C VAL A 188 8.33 6.29 -3.41
N ASN A 189 9.34 7.16 -3.50
CA ASN A 189 10.22 7.47 -2.38
C ASN A 189 9.51 8.34 -1.36
N ILE A 190 9.12 7.71 -0.25
CA ILE A 190 8.47 8.36 0.88
C ILE A 190 9.40 8.50 2.08
N GLY A 191 10.70 8.25 1.94
CA GLY A 191 11.64 8.25 3.06
C GLY A 191 11.60 9.54 3.91
N LEU A 192 11.49 10.71 3.29
CA LEU A 192 11.36 11.99 4.02
C LEU A 192 9.95 12.26 4.60
N LEU A 193 8.96 11.52 4.11
CA LEU A 193 7.55 11.54 4.54
C LEU A 193 7.21 10.40 5.51
N SER A 194 8.12 9.44 5.72
CA SER A 194 7.97 8.32 6.64
C SER A 194 8.22 8.74 8.10
N THR A 195 7.69 7.97 9.03
CA THR A 195 7.94 8.10 10.46
C THR A 195 9.43 7.85 10.77
N ASP A 196 10.02 6.79 10.20
CA ASP A 196 11.46 6.52 10.29
C ASP A 196 12.16 6.81 8.95
N ARG A 197 12.84 7.96 8.90
CA ARG A 197 13.54 8.41 7.69
C ARG A 197 14.77 7.58 7.35
N THR A 198 15.30 6.80 8.30
CA THR A 198 16.51 5.98 8.07
C THR A 198 16.21 4.74 7.23
N GLU A 199 14.94 4.35 7.12
CA GLU A 199 14.52 3.20 6.33
C GLU A 199 14.65 3.42 4.82
N ASN A 200 14.78 4.69 4.36
CA ASN A 200 14.78 5.05 2.94
C ASN A 200 13.63 4.37 2.18
N GLU A 201 12.44 4.50 2.76
CA GLU A 201 11.27 3.72 2.37
C GLU A 201 10.77 4.08 0.97
N ILE A 202 10.58 3.04 0.16
CA ILE A 202 9.85 3.09 -1.11
C ILE A 202 8.52 2.38 -0.89
N LEU A 203 7.43 3.12 -1.06
CA LEU A 203 6.09 2.58 -0.97
C LEU A 203 5.59 2.19 -2.36
N ILE A 204 5.35 0.91 -2.54
CA ILE A 204 4.83 0.33 -3.78
C ILE A 204 3.31 0.21 -3.66
N PRO A 205 2.54 0.70 -4.65
CA PRO A 205 1.09 0.56 -4.65
C PRO A 205 0.66 -0.88 -4.98
N GLY A 206 -0.49 -1.33 -4.47
CA GLY A 206 -0.89 -2.74 -4.50
C GLY A 206 -1.32 -3.27 -5.88
N GLU A 207 -1.63 -2.36 -6.79
CA GLU A 207 -2.05 -2.62 -8.16
C GLU A 207 -0.90 -2.90 -9.12
N GLU A 208 0.35 -2.58 -8.75
CA GLU A 208 1.50 -2.83 -9.64
C GLU A 208 1.67 -4.33 -9.90
N MET A 209 1.75 -4.69 -11.18
CA MET A 209 1.97 -6.06 -11.60
C MET A 209 3.46 -6.36 -11.78
N PHE A 210 3.86 -7.51 -11.26
CA PHE A 210 5.22 -8.01 -11.37
C PHE A 210 5.25 -9.38 -12.04
N GLN A 211 6.33 -9.64 -12.77
CA GLN A 211 6.68 -10.99 -13.19
C GLN A 211 7.76 -11.54 -12.26
N VAL A 212 7.58 -12.78 -11.79
CA VAL A 212 8.62 -13.52 -11.07
C VAL A 212 9.66 -14.00 -12.07
N SER A 213 10.76 -13.25 -12.18
CA SER A 213 11.86 -13.57 -13.11
C SER A 213 12.79 -14.66 -12.60
N MET A 214 12.90 -14.80 -11.28
CA MET A 214 13.74 -15.81 -10.62
C MET A 214 13.22 -16.09 -9.22
N TYR A 215 13.28 -17.36 -8.82
CA TYR A 215 13.13 -17.80 -7.44
C TYR A 215 14.34 -18.66 -7.08
N ARG A 216 15.06 -18.28 -6.02
CA ARG A 216 16.21 -19.00 -5.48
C ARG A 216 15.77 -19.72 -4.22
N VAL A 217 15.71 -21.04 -4.31
CA VAL A 217 15.36 -21.91 -3.18
C VAL A 217 16.37 -21.71 -2.04
N GLU A 218 17.65 -21.65 -2.36
CA GLU A 218 18.70 -21.32 -1.41
C GLU A 218 18.59 -19.86 -0.97
N GLY A 219 18.34 -19.64 0.33
CA GLY A 219 18.14 -18.31 0.91
C GLY A 219 16.77 -17.68 0.67
N HIS A 220 15.82 -18.44 0.07
CA HIS A 220 14.43 -18.05 -0.17
C HIS A 220 14.23 -16.65 -0.76
N GLN A 221 14.83 -16.43 -1.93
CA GLN A 221 14.89 -15.11 -2.58
C GLN A 221 14.09 -15.06 -3.88
N PHE A 222 13.38 -13.96 -4.09
CA PHE A 222 12.59 -13.68 -5.29
C PHE A 222 13.17 -12.48 -6.03
N VAL A 223 13.19 -12.55 -7.37
CA VAL A 223 13.49 -11.41 -8.24
C VAL A 223 12.23 -11.08 -9.03
N LEU A 224 11.63 -9.94 -8.70
CA LEU A 224 10.40 -9.43 -9.29
C LEU A 224 10.72 -8.27 -10.22
N ASN A 225 10.20 -8.30 -11.44
CA ASN A 225 10.31 -7.18 -12.37
C ASN A 225 8.93 -6.61 -12.66
N SER A 226 8.79 -5.29 -12.51
CA SER A 226 7.58 -4.58 -12.91
C SER A 226 7.29 -4.85 -14.38
N THR A 227 6.03 -5.18 -14.65
CA THR A 227 5.51 -5.29 -16.01
C THR A 227 5.20 -3.90 -16.59
N LYS A 228 5.38 -2.83 -15.82
CA LYS A 228 4.95 -1.45 -16.11
C LYS A 228 3.46 -1.29 -16.28
N ARG A 229 2.68 -2.27 -15.82
CA ARG A 229 1.22 -2.26 -15.87
C ARG A 229 0.67 -2.33 -14.45
N ARG A 230 -0.53 -1.80 -14.29
CA ARG A 230 -1.32 -1.91 -13.06
C ARG A 230 -2.61 -2.61 -13.40
N CYS A 231 -3.13 -3.38 -12.45
CA CYS A 231 -4.49 -3.91 -12.56
C CYS A 231 -5.27 -3.61 -11.30
N HIS A 232 -6.58 -3.48 -11.43
CA HIS A 232 -7.49 -3.31 -10.31
C HIS A 232 -8.82 -4.01 -10.59
N HIS A 233 -9.47 -4.45 -9.53
CA HIS A 233 -10.83 -5.00 -9.56
C HIS A 233 -11.87 -3.91 -9.30
N TYR A 234 -11.47 -2.87 -8.57
CA TYR A 234 -12.33 -1.78 -8.17
C TYR A 234 -11.86 -0.46 -8.78
N ASN A 235 -12.80 0.34 -9.27
CA ASN A 235 -12.55 1.73 -9.59
C ASN A 235 -13.75 2.57 -9.18
N CYS A 236 -13.54 3.56 -8.33
CA CYS A 236 -14.58 4.47 -7.86
C CYS A 236 -15.76 3.72 -7.23
N ALA A 237 -15.48 2.65 -6.49
CA ALA A 237 -16.48 1.67 -6.06
C ALA A 237 -17.54 2.27 -5.12
N LEU A 238 -17.18 3.29 -4.32
CA LEU A 238 -18.13 4.02 -3.47
C LEU A 238 -19.05 4.96 -4.26
N LEU A 239 -18.69 5.33 -5.49
CA LEU A 239 -19.51 6.17 -6.37
C LEU A 239 -20.36 5.33 -7.35
N GLY A 240 -20.29 4.01 -7.24
CA GLY A 240 -20.97 3.09 -8.17
C GLY A 240 -20.22 2.91 -9.49
N GLY A 241 -18.88 3.08 -9.51
CA GLY A 241 -18.05 2.85 -10.69
C GLY A 241 -18.03 1.40 -11.22
N ASN A 242 -18.54 0.44 -10.43
CA ASN A 242 -18.62 -0.99 -10.76
C ASN A 242 -20.07 -1.48 -10.99
N LYS A 243 -20.93 -0.65 -11.60
CA LYS A 243 -22.39 -0.85 -11.68
C LYS A 243 -22.89 -2.13 -12.37
N ASP A 244 -22.04 -2.97 -12.98
CA ASP A 244 -22.52 -4.04 -13.86
C ASP A 244 -21.78 -5.39 -13.81
N GLN A 245 -21.05 -5.74 -12.74
CA GLN A 245 -20.39 -7.05 -12.70
C GLN A 245 -20.55 -7.77 -11.37
N SER A 246 -21.36 -8.82 -11.40
CA SER A 246 -21.48 -9.86 -10.37
C SER A 246 -20.19 -10.66 -10.12
N LYS A 247 -19.10 -10.34 -10.83
CA LYS A 247 -17.72 -10.78 -10.59
C LYS A 247 -16.80 -9.63 -10.99
N ALA A 248 -16.01 -9.09 -10.07
CA ALA A 248 -15.05 -8.06 -10.41
C ALA A 248 -14.07 -8.59 -11.47
N ILE A 249 -14.16 -8.11 -12.72
CA ILE A 249 -13.17 -8.42 -13.75
C ILE A 249 -11.99 -7.47 -13.55
N SER A 250 -10.79 -8.03 -13.44
CA SER A 250 -9.56 -7.23 -13.36
C SER A 250 -9.41 -6.36 -14.61
N VAL A 251 -9.39 -5.04 -14.43
CA VAL A 251 -9.07 -4.07 -15.48
C VAL A 251 -7.58 -3.77 -15.38
N CYS A 252 -6.87 -3.89 -16.48
CA CYS A 252 -5.43 -3.68 -16.56
C CYS A 252 -5.09 -2.63 -17.61
N ASP A 253 -4.20 -1.72 -17.25
CA ASP A 253 -3.64 -0.68 -18.13
C ASP A 253 -2.76 -1.29 -19.24
#